data_AF-N9L1W1-F1
#
_entry.id   AF-N9L1W1-F1
#
_cell.length_a   1.000
_cell.length_b   1.000
_cell.length_c   1.000
_cell.angle_alpha   90.00
_cell.angle_beta   90.00
_cell.angle_gamma   90.00
#
_symmetry.space_group_name_H-M   'P 1'
#
loop_
_entity.id
_entity.type
_entity.pdbx_description
1 polymer ?
#
loop_
_entity_poly.entity_id
_entity_poly.type
_entity_poly.pdbx_seq_one_letter_code
_entity_poly.pdbx_strand_id
1 'polypeptide(L)'
;MSLDATRESIFQNDIIQQMLAQGWQLGTPQGYNRETALYEQDVLDFVQQTQSQDWQKFQRIFPNDTERHFLEAVVAQLKKADINATDEQSRSYGTLGVLRHGVKTRSARFFLCQFKPEHALNPDTLANYKKNICRIVPELVYSPYATAAELQDMGKQAKKWRIDLVLFINGFPVATLELKSEFKQAVRISA
;
A
#
# COMPACT_ATOMS: atom_id res chain seq x y z
N MET A 1 -22.42 6.63 22.82
CA MET A 1 -21.32 5.88 22.18
C MET A 1 -21.15 4.58 22.97
N SER A 2 -21.27 3.42 22.33
CA SER A 2 -21.25 2.12 23.03
C SER A 2 -19.82 1.76 23.46
N LEU A 3 -19.69 1.09 24.61
CA LEU A 3 -18.40 0.59 25.14
C LEU A 3 -17.60 -0.26 24.14
N ASP A 4 -18.28 -0.84 23.15
CA ASP A 4 -17.70 -1.70 22.14
C ASP A 4 -16.80 -0.92 21.16
N ALA A 5 -17.24 0.26 20.72
CA ALA A 5 -16.44 1.14 19.86
C ALA A 5 -15.18 1.66 20.58
N THR A 6 -15.25 1.90 21.90
CA THR A 6 -14.10 2.29 22.71
C THR A 6 -13.11 1.13 22.88
N ARG A 7 -13.57 -0.11 22.87
CA ARG A 7 -12.71 -1.30 22.99
C ARG A 7 -12.03 -1.65 21.68
N GLU A 8 -12.75 -1.56 20.57
CA GLU A 8 -12.18 -1.74 19.25
C GLU A 8 -11.10 -0.71 18.94
N SER A 9 -11.30 0.56 19.33
CA SER A 9 -10.28 1.60 19.16
C SER A 9 -9.05 1.38 20.04
N ILE A 10 -9.20 0.86 21.26
CA ILE A 10 -8.07 0.45 22.11
C ILE A 10 -7.30 -0.69 21.43
N PHE A 11 -8.00 -1.73 20.97
CA PHE A 11 -7.35 -2.86 20.30
C PHE A 11 -6.64 -2.46 19.00
N GLN A 12 -7.25 -1.59 18.19
CA GLN A 12 -6.65 -1.03 16.99
C GLN A 12 -5.37 -0.26 17.33
N ASN A 13 -5.41 0.59 18.36
CA ASN A 13 -4.24 1.35 18.80
C ASN A 13 -3.12 0.44 19.31
N ASP A 14 -3.43 -0.63 20.04
CA ASP A 14 -2.44 -1.61 20.49
C ASP A 14 -1.72 -2.28 19.31
N ILE A 15 -2.46 -2.67 18.27
CA ILE A 15 -1.88 -3.22 17.04
C ILE A 15 -0.95 -2.19 16.38
N ILE A 16 -1.43 -0.94 16.23
CA ILE A 16 -0.62 0.13 15.63
C ILE A 16 0.68 0.30 16.41
N GLN A 17 0.63 0.42 17.75
CA GLN A 17 1.83 0.62 18.57
C GLN A 17 2.82 -0.53 18.42
N GLN A 18 2.36 -1.78 18.36
CA GLN A 18 3.23 -2.94 18.13
C GLN A 18 3.89 -2.90 16.76
N MET A 19 3.15 -2.50 15.70
CA MET A 19 3.71 -2.38 14.37
C MET A 19 4.76 -1.27 14.28
N LEU A 20 4.52 -0.12 14.91
CA LEU A 20 5.49 0.98 14.98
C LEU A 20 6.77 0.54 15.71
N ALA A 21 6.64 -0.22 16.80
CA ALA A 21 7.80 -0.79 17.50
C ALA A 21 8.63 -1.75 16.64
N GLN A 22 8.03 -2.35 15.60
CA GLN A 22 8.69 -3.21 14.62
C GLN A 22 9.19 -2.45 13.37
N GLY A 23 9.20 -1.11 13.41
CA GLY A 23 9.73 -0.28 12.33
C GLY A 23 8.75 0.04 11.21
N TRP A 24 7.45 -0.25 11.38
CA TRP A 24 6.43 0.26 10.49
C TRP A 24 6.23 1.76 10.69
N GLN A 25 5.79 2.45 9.64
CA GLN A 25 5.43 3.86 9.70
C GLN A 25 3.91 4.00 9.83
N LEU A 26 3.47 4.95 10.66
CA LEU A 26 2.06 5.34 10.71
C LEU A 26 1.77 6.25 9.50
N GLY A 27 0.79 5.88 8.68
CA GLY A 27 0.26 6.71 7.62
C GLY A 27 -1.09 7.30 7.96
N THR A 28 -1.58 8.16 7.07
CA THR A 28 -2.93 8.73 7.17
C THR A 28 -3.73 8.41 5.91
N PRO A 29 -5.08 8.35 5.99
CA PRO A 29 -5.93 8.14 4.81
C PRO A 29 -5.75 9.20 3.71
N GLN A 30 -5.23 10.38 4.04
CA GLN A 30 -4.96 11.46 3.08
C GLN A 30 -3.78 11.16 2.17
N GLY A 31 -2.80 10.37 2.63
CA GLY A 31 -1.66 9.96 1.79
C GLY A 31 -2.00 8.85 0.80
N TYR A 32 -3.17 8.21 0.94
CA TYR A 32 -3.67 7.22 0.01
C TYR A 32 -4.44 7.88 -1.13
N ASN A 33 -3.97 7.69 -2.36
CA ASN A 33 -4.65 8.11 -3.57
C ASN A 33 -5.68 7.05 -3.98
N ARG A 34 -6.96 7.41 -3.98
CA ARG A 34 -8.08 6.49 -4.26
C ARG A 34 -8.20 6.12 -5.74
N GLU A 35 -7.71 6.97 -6.64
CA GLU A 35 -7.76 6.72 -8.09
C GLU A 35 -6.70 5.70 -8.51
N THR A 36 -5.50 5.82 -7.95
CA THR A 36 -4.39 4.91 -8.26
C THR A 36 -4.34 3.71 -7.32
N ALA A 37 -5.05 3.78 -6.19
CA ALA A 37 -5.03 2.82 -5.10
C ALA A 37 -3.64 2.63 -4.46
N LEU A 38 -2.85 3.70 -4.42
CA LEU A 38 -1.47 3.69 -3.92
C LEU A 38 -1.25 4.74 -2.85
N TYR A 39 -0.28 4.49 -1.98
CA TYR A 39 0.38 5.52 -1.20
C TYR A 39 1.56 6.06 -2.02
N GLU A 40 1.27 6.97 -2.96
CA GLU A 40 2.15 7.33 -4.08
C GLU A 40 3.54 7.83 -3.63
N GLN A 41 3.59 8.57 -2.52
CA GLN A 41 4.85 9.06 -1.97
C GLN A 41 5.81 7.92 -1.61
N ASP A 42 5.31 6.84 -1.01
CA ASP A 42 6.15 5.70 -0.65
C ASP A 42 6.69 4.97 -1.90
N VAL A 43 5.91 4.96 -2.99
CA VAL A 43 6.33 4.39 -4.29
C VAL A 43 7.51 5.20 -4.85
N LEU A 44 7.40 6.52 -4.82
CA LEU A 44 8.43 7.45 -5.30
C LEU A 44 9.67 7.40 -4.43
N ASP A 45 9.51 7.54 -3.12
CA ASP A 45 10.59 7.55 -2.13
C ASP A 45 11.43 6.27 -2.23
N PHE A 46 10.78 5.11 -2.30
CA PHE A 46 11.48 3.83 -2.40
C PHE A 46 12.35 3.76 -3.65
N VAL A 47 11.80 4.13 -4.82
CA VAL A 47 12.53 4.04 -6.10
C VAL A 47 13.65 5.07 -6.17
N GLN A 48 13.41 6.31 -5.74
CA GLN A 48 14.42 7.36 -5.74
C GLN A 48 15.61 7.01 -4.81
N GLN A 49 15.33 6.39 -3.65
CA GLN A 49 16.36 6.00 -2.68
C GLN A 49 17.14 4.73 -3.04
N THR A 50 16.54 3.80 -3.79
CA THR A 50 17.14 2.49 -4.10
C THR A 50 17.73 2.41 -5.51
N GLN A 51 17.19 3.18 -6.47
CA GLN A 51 17.44 3.01 -7.90
C GLN A 51 17.73 4.36 -8.59
N SER A 52 18.55 5.20 -7.94
CA SER A 52 18.86 6.57 -8.38
C SER A 52 19.42 6.65 -9.81
N GLN A 53 20.24 5.68 -10.23
CA GLN A 53 20.80 5.66 -11.60
C GLN A 53 19.71 5.49 -12.66
N ASP A 54 18.77 4.58 -12.44
CA ASP A 54 17.66 4.35 -13.36
C ASP A 54 16.62 5.46 -13.27
N TRP A 55 16.42 6.06 -12.09
CA TRP A 55 15.63 7.27 -11.92
C TRP A 55 16.17 8.43 -12.77
N GLN A 56 17.49 8.68 -12.75
CA GLN A 56 18.12 9.71 -13.58
C GLN A 56 17.95 9.44 -15.08
N LYS A 57 18.01 8.18 -15.53
CA LYS A 57 17.73 7.84 -16.94
C LYS A 57 16.28 8.14 -17.30
N PHE A 58 15.35 7.87 -16.38
CA PHE A 58 13.93 8.15 -16.59
C PHE A 58 13.65 9.66 -16.62
N GLN A 59 14.26 10.44 -15.73
CA GLN A 59 14.20 11.91 -15.72
C GLN A 59 14.67 12.53 -17.03
N ARG A 60 15.69 11.97 -17.70
CA ARG A 60 16.14 12.47 -19.01
C ARG A 60 15.10 12.31 -20.13
N ILE A 61 14.21 11.32 -20.03
CA ILE A 61 13.12 11.12 -20.99
C ILE A 61 11.92 12.00 -20.64
N PHE A 62 11.62 12.12 -19.35
CA PHE A 62 10.50 12.90 -18.82
C PHE A 62 11.02 14.00 -17.88
N PRO A 63 11.64 15.08 -18.41
CA PRO A 63 12.26 16.12 -17.58
C PRO A 63 11.25 16.98 -16.82
N ASN A 64 10.02 17.06 -17.32
CA ASN A 64 8.88 17.70 -16.65
C ASN A 64 7.97 16.60 -16.11
N ASP A 65 7.41 16.80 -14.91
CA ASP A 65 6.47 15.89 -14.26
C ASP A 65 6.94 14.42 -14.20
N THR A 66 8.24 14.19 -13.95
CA THR A 66 8.83 12.85 -13.91
C THR A 66 8.04 11.90 -13.00
N GLU A 67 7.69 12.36 -11.80
CA GLU A 67 6.98 11.55 -10.81
C GLU A 67 5.60 11.12 -11.30
N ARG A 68 4.86 12.05 -11.92
CA ARG A 68 3.55 11.77 -12.53
C ARG A 68 3.66 10.70 -13.61
N HIS A 69 4.62 10.84 -14.53
CA HIS A 69 4.85 9.86 -15.59
C HIS A 69 5.29 8.50 -15.07
N PHE A 70 6.05 8.47 -13.97
CA PHE A 70 6.43 7.22 -13.32
C PHE A 70 5.21 6.53 -12.72
N LEU A 71 4.39 7.25 -11.96
CA LEU A 71 3.16 6.73 -11.37
C LEU A 71 2.17 6.23 -12.45
N GLU A 72 2.04 6.96 -13.57
CA GLU A 72 1.24 6.51 -14.73
C GLU A 72 1.74 5.16 -15.27
N ALA A 73 3.06 4.96 -15.38
CA ALA A 73 3.62 3.70 -15.83
C ALA A 73 3.37 2.56 -14.84
N VAL A 74 3.44 2.83 -13.54
CA VAL A 74 3.10 1.87 -12.48
C VAL A 74 1.62 1.48 -12.55
N VAL A 75 0.72 2.46 -12.62
CA VAL A 75 -0.73 2.25 -12.72
C VAL A 75 -1.10 1.51 -14.00
N ALA A 76 -0.46 1.83 -15.13
CA ALA A 76 -0.66 1.12 -16.39
C ALA A 76 -0.27 -0.37 -16.28
N GLN A 77 0.77 -0.69 -15.50
CA GLN A 77 1.15 -2.08 -15.25
C GLN A 77 0.17 -2.78 -14.31
N LEU A 78 -0.32 -2.10 -13.26
CA LEU A 78 -1.34 -2.64 -12.35
C LEU A 78 -2.65 -2.97 -13.09
N LYS A 79 -3.09 -2.10 -14.01
CA LYS A 79 -4.31 -2.26 -14.82
C LYS A 79 -4.29 -3.44 -15.79
N LYS A 80 -3.13 -4.08 -16.01
CA LYS A 80 -3.04 -5.33 -16.80
C LYS A 80 -3.54 -6.55 -16.03
N ALA A 81 -3.88 -6.41 -14.75
CA ALA A 81 -4.52 -7.47 -14.00
C ALA A 81 -5.85 -7.85 -14.67
N ASP A 82 -5.94 -9.09 -15.13
CA ASP A 82 -7.17 -9.68 -15.63
C ASP A 82 -7.70 -10.67 -14.58
N ILE A 83 -8.98 -10.53 -14.23
CA ILE A 83 -9.66 -11.41 -13.28
C ILE A 83 -9.84 -12.84 -13.84
N ASN A 84 -9.76 -12.99 -15.15
CA ASN A 84 -9.82 -14.28 -15.85
C ASN A 84 -8.43 -14.82 -16.21
N ALA A 85 -7.36 -14.14 -15.79
CA ALA A 85 -6.00 -14.59 -16.04
C ALA A 85 -5.77 -15.97 -15.43
N THR A 86 -5.09 -16.84 -16.18
CA THR A 86 -4.61 -18.12 -15.64
C THR A 86 -3.63 -17.87 -14.48
N ASP A 87 -3.39 -18.89 -13.67
CA ASP A 87 -2.49 -18.85 -12.51
C ASP A 87 -1.10 -18.27 -12.79
N GLU A 88 -0.59 -18.46 -14.01
CA GLU A 88 0.73 -17.95 -14.43
C GLU A 88 0.68 -16.47 -14.83
N GLN A 89 -0.39 -16.06 -15.51
CA GLN A 89 -0.61 -14.68 -15.91
C GLN A 89 -1.01 -13.80 -14.71
N SER A 90 -1.79 -14.33 -13.76
CA SER A 90 -2.17 -13.62 -12.54
C SER A 90 -0.96 -13.29 -11.65
N ARG A 91 0.07 -14.14 -11.67
CA ARG A 91 1.36 -13.90 -10.99
C ARG A 91 2.20 -12.82 -11.65
N SER A 92 1.93 -12.49 -12.91
CA SER A 92 2.68 -11.53 -13.72
C SER A 92 2.10 -10.11 -13.68
N TYR A 93 0.82 -9.97 -13.27
CA TYR A 93 0.08 -8.71 -13.29
C TYR A 93 -0.48 -8.34 -11.92
N GLY A 94 -1.07 -7.14 -11.81
CA GLY A 94 -1.58 -6.59 -10.55
C GLY A 94 -0.50 -6.34 -9.52
N THR A 95 -0.89 -6.17 -8.25
CA THR A 95 0.04 -5.85 -7.15
C THR A 95 1.13 -6.90 -6.99
N LEU A 96 0.79 -8.19 -7.04
CA LEU A 96 1.76 -9.27 -6.88
C LEU A 96 2.79 -9.28 -8.03
N GLY A 97 2.34 -9.14 -9.28
CA GLY A 97 3.22 -9.10 -10.44
C GLY A 97 4.15 -7.89 -10.43
N VAL A 98 3.62 -6.72 -10.06
CA VAL A 98 4.40 -5.49 -9.92
C VAL A 98 5.46 -5.61 -8.83
N LEU A 99 5.13 -6.17 -7.66
CA LEU A 99 6.09 -6.38 -6.57
C LEU A 99 7.17 -7.42 -6.92
N ARG A 100 6.83 -8.48 -7.69
CA ARG A 100 7.77 -9.54 -8.06
C ARG A 100 8.66 -9.20 -9.25
N HIS A 101 8.11 -8.55 -10.27
CA HIS A 101 8.77 -8.36 -11.57
C HIS A 101 9.16 -6.91 -11.84
N GLY A 102 8.61 -5.96 -11.08
CA GLY A 102 8.81 -4.55 -11.26
C GLY A 102 8.07 -3.98 -12.47
N VAL A 103 8.41 -2.75 -12.83
CA VAL A 103 7.87 -2.02 -13.98
C VAL A 103 8.99 -1.74 -14.97
N LYS A 104 8.77 -2.11 -16.24
CA LYS A 104 9.71 -1.83 -17.32
C LYS A 104 9.23 -0.63 -18.11
N THR A 105 10.10 0.37 -18.25
CA THR A 105 9.91 1.52 -19.12
C THR A 105 10.83 1.41 -20.34
N ARG A 106 10.78 2.39 -21.24
CA ARG A 106 11.63 2.38 -22.45
C ARG A 106 13.13 2.47 -22.13
N SER A 107 13.51 3.11 -21.03
CA SER A 107 14.91 3.38 -20.66
C SER A 107 15.42 2.65 -19.42
N ALA A 108 14.52 2.13 -18.59
CA ALA A 108 14.88 1.60 -17.28
C ALA A 108 13.93 0.48 -16.84
N ARG A 109 14.37 -0.30 -15.86
CA ARG A 109 13.54 -1.27 -15.15
C ARG A 109 13.57 -0.93 -13.67
N PHE A 110 12.40 -0.78 -13.07
CA PHE A 110 12.26 -0.43 -11.66
C PHE A 110 11.68 -1.60 -10.89
N PHE A 111 12.35 -2.02 -9.83
CA PHE A 111 11.82 -2.93 -8.82
C PHE A 111 11.12 -2.14 -7.73
N LEU A 112 9.95 -2.61 -7.30
CA LEU A 112 9.10 -1.88 -6.36
C LEU A 112 9.05 -2.52 -4.97
N CYS A 113 9.81 -3.60 -4.80
CA CYS A 113 10.06 -4.24 -3.51
C CYS A 113 11.37 -5.01 -3.60
N GLN A 114 12.18 -4.91 -2.55
CA GLN A 114 13.33 -5.78 -2.39
C GLN A 114 12.96 -6.88 -1.41
N PHE A 115 12.95 -8.15 -1.83
CA PHE A 115 12.73 -9.25 -0.90
C PHE A 115 14.00 -9.52 -0.08
N LYS A 116 13.82 -10.12 1.11
CA LYS A 116 14.93 -10.48 1.99
C LYS A 116 15.86 -11.44 1.24
N PRO A 117 17.15 -11.12 1.07
CA PRO A 117 18.08 -12.02 0.38
C PRO A 117 18.32 -13.28 1.22
N GLU A 118 18.44 -14.44 0.57
CA GLU A 118 18.75 -15.72 1.23
C GLU A 118 20.15 -15.75 1.85
N HIS A 119 21.08 -15.03 1.23
CA HIS A 119 22.48 -14.95 1.65
C HIS A 119 22.96 -13.50 1.65
N ALA A 120 23.84 -13.15 2.60
CA ALA A 120 24.42 -11.81 2.73
C ALA A 120 25.57 -11.53 1.73
N LEU A 121 25.61 -12.26 0.60
CA LEU A 121 26.68 -12.18 -0.40
C LEU A 121 26.66 -10.85 -1.17
N ASN A 122 25.48 -10.24 -1.34
CA ASN A 122 25.35 -8.94 -1.98
C ASN A 122 24.93 -7.88 -0.94
N PRO A 123 25.84 -6.98 -0.54
CA PRO A 123 25.55 -5.95 0.45
C PRO A 123 24.48 -4.95 -0.05
N ASP A 124 24.39 -4.72 -1.37
CA ASP A 124 23.44 -3.77 -1.96
C ASP A 124 21.99 -4.28 -1.87
N THR A 125 21.77 -5.59 -2.03
CA THR A 125 20.41 -6.16 -1.89
C THR A 125 19.94 -6.11 -0.44
N LEU A 126 20.83 -6.34 0.52
CA LEU A 126 20.50 -6.18 1.94
C LEU A 126 20.25 -4.70 2.29
N ALA A 127 21.03 -3.77 1.74
CA ALA A 127 20.82 -2.35 1.93
C ALA A 127 19.46 -1.89 1.36
N ASN A 128 19.11 -2.34 0.16
CA ASN A 128 17.81 -2.04 -0.45
C ASN A 128 16.64 -2.72 0.28
N TYR A 129 16.83 -3.92 0.83
CA TYR A 129 15.82 -4.59 1.65
C TYR A 129 15.46 -3.75 2.89
N LYS A 130 16.48 -3.18 3.54
CA LYS A 130 16.30 -2.29 4.71
C LYS A 130 15.63 -0.96 4.36
N LYS A 131 15.58 -0.59 3.08
CA LYS A 131 14.91 0.62 2.58
C LYS A 131 13.44 0.39 2.22
N ASN A 132 12.91 -0.84 2.32
CA ASN A 132 11.48 -1.04 2.15
C ASN A 132 10.70 -0.22 3.19
N ILE A 133 9.69 0.50 2.72
CA ILE A 133 8.78 1.29 3.53
C ILE A 133 7.57 0.42 3.83
N CYS A 134 7.46 -0.04 5.08
CA CYS A 134 6.27 -0.73 5.57
C CYS A 134 5.39 0.30 6.30
N ARG A 135 4.14 0.49 5.84
CA ARG A 135 3.23 1.51 6.39
C ARG A 135 1.91 0.91 6.80
N ILE A 136 1.44 1.25 7.99
CA ILE A 136 0.10 0.94 8.48
C ILE A 136 -0.76 2.20 8.38
N VAL A 137 -1.94 2.08 7.78
CA VAL A 137 -2.90 3.19 7.66
C VAL A 137 -4.22 2.78 8.30
N PRO A 138 -4.66 3.46 9.38
CA PRO A 138 -5.95 3.21 9.99
C PRO A 138 -7.09 3.89 9.24
N GLU A 139 -8.32 3.39 9.42
CA GLU A 139 -9.56 4.08 9.04
C GLU A 139 -9.61 4.47 7.53
N LEU A 140 -9.13 3.59 6.65
CA LEU A 140 -8.96 3.92 5.24
C LEU A 140 -10.27 3.79 4.45
N VAL A 141 -10.68 4.89 3.79
CA VAL A 141 -11.79 4.88 2.82
C VAL A 141 -11.24 4.71 1.42
N TYR A 142 -11.55 3.59 0.78
CA TYR A 142 -10.92 3.19 -0.48
C TYR A 142 -11.63 3.73 -1.74
N SER A 143 -12.94 3.99 -1.68
CA SER A 143 -13.73 4.30 -2.88
C SER A 143 -13.43 5.71 -3.43
N PRO A 144 -13.04 5.84 -4.71
CA PRO A 144 -12.79 7.15 -5.33
C PRO A 144 -14.07 8.02 -5.40
N TYR A 145 -15.25 7.38 -5.47
CA TYR A 145 -16.54 8.06 -5.56
C TYR A 145 -17.13 8.49 -4.20
N ALA A 146 -16.39 8.30 -3.10
CA ALA A 146 -16.84 8.63 -1.75
C ALA A 146 -16.32 10.00 -1.28
N THR A 147 -16.25 10.98 -2.19
CA THR A 147 -15.72 12.32 -1.95
C THR A 147 -16.81 13.38 -1.88
N ALA A 148 -16.48 14.53 -1.29
CA ALA A 148 -17.39 15.68 -1.24
C ALA A 148 -17.62 16.31 -2.62
N ALA A 149 -16.62 16.22 -3.52
CA ALA A 149 -16.74 16.71 -4.89
C ALA A 149 -17.81 15.94 -5.67
N GLU A 150 -17.81 14.60 -5.59
CA GLU A 150 -18.84 13.76 -6.22
C GLU A 150 -20.25 14.06 -5.70
N LEU A 151 -20.38 14.34 -4.40
CA LEU A 151 -21.65 14.76 -3.82
C LEU A 151 -22.14 16.11 -4.40
N GLN A 152 -21.22 17.04 -4.66
CA GLN A 152 -21.53 18.35 -5.23
C GLN A 152 -21.85 18.26 -6.72
N ASP A 153 -21.07 17.48 -7.48
CA ASP A 153 -21.19 17.38 -8.93
C ASP A 153 -22.37 16.50 -9.36
N MET A 154 -22.59 15.37 -8.68
CA MET A 154 -23.60 14.37 -9.06
C MET A 154 -24.80 14.31 -8.10
N GLY A 155 -24.80 15.09 -7.02
CA GLY A 155 -25.86 15.06 -6.00
C GLY A 155 -25.92 13.75 -5.20
N LYS A 156 -24.97 12.83 -5.42
CA LYS A 156 -24.88 11.52 -4.79
C LYS A 156 -23.41 11.16 -4.61
N GLN A 157 -23.08 10.49 -3.52
CA GLN A 157 -21.74 9.93 -3.27
C GLN A 157 -21.84 8.44 -2.94
N ALA A 158 -20.79 7.67 -3.25
CA ALA A 158 -20.71 6.29 -2.81
C ALA A 158 -20.63 6.20 -1.28
N LYS A 159 -21.06 5.07 -0.72
CA LYS A 159 -20.96 4.82 0.72
C LYS A 159 -19.49 4.82 1.15
N LYS A 160 -19.18 5.54 2.23
CA LYS A 160 -17.86 5.61 2.86
C LYS A 160 -17.55 4.33 3.61
N TRP A 161 -17.32 3.24 2.87
CA TRP A 161 -16.81 2.00 3.44
C TRP A 161 -15.39 2.24 3.92
N ARG A 162 -15.20 2.04 5.22
CA ARG A 162 -13.96 2.25 5.94
C ARG A 162 -13.38 0.88 6.28
N ILE A 163 -12.09 0.71 6.01
CA ILE A 163 -11.31 -0.46 6.43
C ILE A 163 -10.56 -0.07 7.70
N ASP A 164 -10.57 -0.93 8.72
CA ASP A 164 -9.98 -0.58 10.02
C ASP A 164 -8.48 -0.34 9.93
N LEU A 165 -7.72 -1.25 9.32
CA LEU A 165 -6.29 -1.08 9.06
C LEU A 165 -5.92 -1.61 7.68
N VAL A 166 -5.05 -0.90 6.98
CA VAL A 166 -4.47 -1.33 5.71
C VAL A 166 -2.95 -1.30 5.81
N LEU A 167 -2.32 -2.38 5.38
CA LEU A 167 -0.87 -2.53 5.35
C LEU A 167 -0.36 -2.28 3.95
N PHE A 168 0.62 -1.39 3.83
CA PHE A 168 1.30 -1.03 2.60
C PHE A 168 2.76 -1.44 2.66
N ILE A 169 3.29 -1.88 1.51
CA ILE A 169 4.72 -2.06 1.27
C ILE A 169 5.09 -1.19 0.07
N ASN A 170 5.99 -0.23 0.27
CA ASN A 170 6.46 0.72 -0.75
C ASN A 170 5.29 1.37 -1.52
N GLY A 171 4.22 1.69 -0.80
CA GLY A 171 3.02 2.32 -1.33
C GLY A 171 1.98 1.40 -1.97
N PHE A 172 2.22 0.08 -2.02
CA PHE A 172 1.25 -0.90 -2.51
C PHE A 172 0.46 -1.52 -1.36
N PRO A 173 -0.89 -1.55 -1.39
CA PRO A 173 -1.68 -2.23 -0.38
C PRO A 173 -1.49 -3.75 -0.52
N VAL A 174 -1.07 -4.41 0.56
CA VAL A 174 -0.78 -5.86 0.58
C VAL A 174 -1.69 -6.66 1.50
N ALA A 175 -2.27 -6.02 2.52
CA ALA A 175 -3.22 -6.66 3.42
C ALA A 175 -4.18 -5.64 4.02
N THR A 176 -5.38 -6.11 4.35
CA THR A 176 -6.40 -5.38 5.11
C THR A 176 -6.70 -6.16 6.38
N LEU A 177 -6.80 -5.47 7.51
CA LEU A 177 -7.23 -6.07 8.77
C LEU A 177 -8.57 -5.44 9.14
N GLU A 178 -9.56 -6.30 9.31
CA GLU A 178 -10.87 -5.95 9.86
C GLU A 178 -10.88 -6.40 11.32
N LEU A 179 -11.18 -5.48 12.23
CA LEU A 179 -11.18 -5.77 13.66
C LEU A 179 -12.60 -6.14 14.11
N LYS A 180 -12.67 -7.11 15.01
CA LYS A 180 -13.90 -7.50 15.70
C LYS A 180 -13.58 -7.68 17.17
N SER A 181 -14.30 -6.95 18.01
CA SER A 181 -14.26 -7.09 19.47
C SER A 181 -15.25 -8.20 19.87
N GLU A 182 -14.75 -9.39 20.22
CA GLU A 182 -15.59 -10.51 20.70
C GLU A 182 -15.31 -10.82 22.17
N PHE A 183 -15.89 -10.04 23.09
CA PHE A 183 -15.99 -10.47 24.50
C PHE A 183 -17.46 -10.72 24.86
N LYS A 184 -18.03 -11.80 24.33
CA LYS A 184 -19.26 -12.38 24.91
C LYS A 184 -18.89 -13.11 26.19
N GLN A 185 -19.31 -12.54 27.32
CA GLN A 185 -19.49 -13.16 28.65
C GLN A 185 -18.41 -14.13 29.15
N ALA A 186 -17.74 -13.75 30.24
CA ALA A 186 -17.03 -14.70 31.09
C ALA A 186 -17.94 -15.91 31.39
N VAL A 187 -17.51 -17.11 30.99
CA VAL A 187 -18.15 -18.36 31.40
C VAL A 187 -18.06 -18.42 32.92
N ARG A 188 -19.17 -18.13 33.60
CA ARG A 188 -19.33 -18.50 35.00
C ARG A 188 -19.52 -20.01 35.02
N ILE A 189 -18.46 -20.74 35.33
CA ILE A 189 -18.60 -22.08 35.85
C ILE A 189 -19.08 -21.90 37.30
N SER A 190 -20.38 -22.02 37.53
CA SER A 190 -20.88 -22.29 38.87
C SER A 190 -20.45 -23.70 39.24
N ALA A 191 -19.81 -23.82 40.40
CA ALA A 191 -19.37 -25.07 41.02
C ALA A 191 -20.52 -26.08 41.19
#